data_AF-A0A2W1AR00-F1
#
_entry.id   AF-A0A2W1AR00-F1
#
_cell.length_a   1.000
_cell.length_b   1.000
_cell.length_c   1.000
_cell.angle_alpha   90.00
_cell.angle_beta   90.00
_cell.angle_gamma   90.00
#
_symmetry.space_group_name_H-M   'P 1'
#
loop_
_entity.id
_entity.type
_entity.pdbx_description
1 polymer ?
#
loop_
_entity_poly.entity_id
_entity_poly.type
_entity_poly.pdbx_seq_one_letter_code
_entity_poly.pdbx_strand_id
1 'polypeptide(L)'
;MSAAQTTKTEMLLITHNHWDHLLGYKEIISRFSLKTGIGAKDSNGMTPDVPNFQICDDEILSVGKMDIKAIHTPGHTSGSTCFFINNILFTGDTLFPGGPGKTKSNEDFKAIVKSISTKLLLLKPSVVFYPGHGPQGTIKNAKKDYSIFEQNCSSLEIHGDIEWIS
;
A
#
# COMPACT_ATOMS: atom_id res chain seq x y z
N MET A 1 -24.15 -0.72 -4.20
CA MET A 1 -23.52 0.36 -4.99
C MET A 1 -24.52 1.50 -5.27
N SER A 2 -24.94 2.27 -4.25
CA SER A 2 -25.77 3.49 -4.44
C SER A 2 -25.06 4.75 -3.95
N ALA A 3 -24.25 4.65 -2.88
CA ALA A 3 -23.51 5.78 -2.33
C ALA A 3 -22.54 6.44 -3.33
N ALA A 4 -21.90 5.66 -4.20
CA ALA A 4 -20.95 6.18 -5.18
C ALA A 4 -21.60 7.00 -6.31
N GLN A 5 -22.89 6.80 -6.60
CA GLN A 5 -23.57 7.48 -7.71
C GLN A 5 -23.85 8.96 -7.42
N THR A 6 -23.93 9.33 -6.13
CA THR A 6 -24.19 10.70 -5.68
C THR A 6 -22.95 11.41 -5.16
N THR A 7 -21.79 10.74 -5.13
CA THR A 7 -20.53 11.34 -4.68
C THR A 7 -19.79 11.99 -5.83
N LYS A 8 -19.23 13.17 -5.59
CA LYS A 8 -18.28 13.81 -6.50
C LYS A 8 -16.89 13.24 -6.23
N THR A 9 -16.34 12.48 -7.17
CA THR A 9 -14.96 12.01 -7.11
C THR A 9 -14.00 13.17 -7.36
N GLU A 10 -13.08 13.41 -6.45
CA GLU A 10 -12.08 14.50 -6.58
C GLU A 10 -10.68 14.00 -6.91
N MET A 11 -10.35 12.79 -6.48
CA MET A 11 -8.99 12.27 -6.51
C MET A 11 -8.96 10.76 -6.75
N LEU A 12 -7.94 10.31 -7.48
CA LEU A 12 -7.58 8.91 -7.65
C LEU A 12 -6.17 8.71 -7.10
N LEU A 13 -6.03 7.84 -6.11
CA LEU A 13 -4.74 7.53 -5.48
C LEU A 13 -4.34 6.10 -5.81
N ILE A 14 -3.10 5.93 -6.25
CA ILE A 14 -2.53 4.65 -6.65
C ILE A 14 -1.52 4.24 -5.59
N THR A 15 -1.65 3.02 -5.06
CA THR A 15 -0.77 2.50 -4.00
C THR A 15 0.63 2.22 -4.54
N HIS A 16 0.74 1.65 -5.73
CA HIS A 16 2.01 1.31 -6.36
C HIS A 16 1.87 1.06 -7.87
N ASN A 17 3.00 1.06 -8.57
CA ASN A 17 3.07 0.77 -10.00
C ASN A 17 3.25 -0.73 -10.26
N HIS A 18 2.13 -1.43 -10.32
CA HIS A 18 2.04 -2.81 -10.79
C HIS A 18 0.82 -2.97 -11.71
N TRP A 19 0.92 -3.81 -12.73
CA TRP A 19 0.03 -3.78 -13.89
C TRP A 19 -1.44 -4.00 -13.54
N ASP A 20 -1.73 -4.90 -12.62
CA ASP A 20 -3.08 -5.26 -12.15
C ASP A 20 -3.73 -4.20 -11.26
N HIS A 21 -2.92 -3.34 -10.63
CA HIS A 21 -3.38 -2.12 -9.92
C HIS A 21 -3.61 -0.94 -10.85
N LEU A 22 -3.10 -1.00 -12.08
CA LEU A 22 -3.22 0.05 -13.10
C LEU A 22 -4.24 -0.27 -14.18
N LEU A 23 -4.85 -1.47 -14.14
CA LEU A 23 -5.91 -1.85 -15.06
C LEU A 23 -7.08 -0.86 -14.94
N GLY A 24 -7.43 -0.22 -16.05
CA GLY A 24 -8.48 0.79 -16.10
C GLY A 24 -8.02 2.23 -15.81
N TYR A 25 -6.78 2.46 -15.38
CA TYR A 25 -6.28 3.81 -15.10
C TYR A 25 -6.43 4.75 -16.30
N LYS A 26 -5.98 4.33 -17.50
CA LYS A 26 -6.11 5.11 -18.75
C LYS A 26 -7.58 5.41 -19.10
N GLU A 27 -8.47 4.43 -18.90
CA GLU A 27 -9.90 4.60 -19.15
C GLU A 27 -10.52 5.62 -18.18
N ILE A 28 -10.13 5.58 -16.91
CA ILE A 28 -10.61 6.52 -15.90
C ILE A 28 -10.15 7.94 -16.23
N ILE A 29 -8.85 8.17 -16.46
CA ILE A 29 -8.33 9.53 -16.69
C ILE A 29 -8.79 10.15 -18.02
N SER A 30 -9.15 9.32 -19.01
CA SER A 30 -9.71 9.81 -20.28
C SER A 30 -11.18 10.23 -20.16
N ARG A 31 -11.91 9.70 -19.18
CA ARG A 31 -13.34 10.00 -18.97
C ARG A 31 -13.58 11.01 -17.86
N PHE A 32 -12.68 11.09 -16.89
CA PHE A 32 -12.84 11.92 -15.71
C PHE A 32 -11.63 12.83 -15.50
N SER A 33 -11.89 14.12 -15.29
CA SER A 33 -10.86 15.08 -14.90
C SER A 33 -10.60 14.99 -13.39
N LEU A 34 -9.85 13.98 -12.97
CA LEU A 34 -9.48 13.73 -11.57
C LEU A 34 -8.04 14.14 -11.30
N LYS A 35 -7.75 14.59 -10.07
CA LYS A 35 -6.37 14.66 -9.59
C LYS A 35 -5.86 13.24 -9.33
N THR A 36 -4.82 12.82 -10.02
CA THR A 36 -4.23 11.49 -9.85
C THR A 36 -2.89 11.57 -9.13
N GLY A 37 -2.66 10.68 -8.17
CA GLY A 37 -1.44 10.65 -7.35
C GLY A 37 -0.85 9.25 -7.21
N ILE A 38 0.48 9.16 -7.19
CA ILE A 38 1.24 7.94 -6.91
C ILE A 38 2.52 8.27 -6.13
N GLY A 39 3.06 7.32 -5.37
CA GLY A 39 4.36 7.47 -4.72
C GLY A 39 5.48 7.87 -5.71
N ALA A 40 6.29 8.85 -5.31
CA ALA A 40 7.27 9.49 -6.20
C ALA A 40 8.18 8.51 -6.96
N LYS A 41 8.65 7.45 -6.29
CA LYS A 41 9.58 6.46 -6.87
C LYS A 41 8.95 5.54 -7.92
N ASP A 42 7.63 5.43 -7.96
CA ASP A 42 6.90 4.60 -8.94
C ASP A 42 6.38 5.42 -10.14
N SER A 43 6.31 6.76 -10.00
CA SER A 43 5.72 7.67 -10.99
C SER A 43 6.36 7.59 -12.38
N ASN A 44 7.70 7.52 -12.46
CA ASN A 44 8.42 7.47 -13.74
C ASN A 44 8.06 6.23 -14.56
N GLY A 45 7.75 5.11 -13.90
CA GLY A 45 7.35 3.88 -14.56
C GLY A 45 5.94 3.93 -15.17
N MET A 46 5.20 5.03 -15.02
CA MET A 46 3.88 5.24 -15.63
C MET A 46 3.90 6.09 -16.90
N THR A 47 5.09 6.43 -17.41
CA THR A 47 5.24 7.21 -18.66
C THR A 47 4.55 6.50 -19.84
N PRO A 48 3.77 7.21 -20.70
CA PRO A 48 3.52 8.66 -20.70
C PRO A 48 2.37 9.12 -19.80
N ASP A 49 1.57 8.21 -19.25
CA ASP A 49 0.38 8.49 -18.45
C ASP A 49 0.72 8.76 -16.98
N VAL A 50 1.71 9.63 -16.74
CA VAL A 50 2.18 9.93 -15.38
C VAL A 50 1.07 10.59 -14.56
N PRO A 51 0.83 10.16 -13.29
CA PRO A 51 -0.12 10.83 -12.42
C PRO A 51 0.20 12.31 -12.20
N ASN A 52 -0.83 13.12 -11.93
CA ASN A 52 -0.70 14.57 -11.85
C ASN A 52 0.24 15.06 -10.73
N PHE A 53 0.39 14.29 -9.65
CA PHE A 53 1.28 14.63 -8.56
C PHE A 53 1.97 13.40 -7.96
N GLN A 54 3.12 13.64 -7.34
CA GLN A 54 3.88 12.65 -6.61
C GLN A 54 3.53 12.75 -5.12
N ILE A 55 3.34 11.60 -4.49
CA ILE A 55 3.02 11.49 -3.06
C ILE A 55 4.30 11.20 -2.28
N CYS A 56 4.51 11.96 -1.21
CA CYS A 56 5.63 11.82 -0.29
C CYS A 56 5.23 11.07 0.99
N ASP A 57 6.25 10.57 1.72
CA ASP A 57 6.04 9.96 3.04
C ASP A 57 5.46 10.99 4.03
N ASP A 58 4.56 10.54 4.90
CA ASP A 58 3.85 11.35 5.89
C ASP A 58 3.00 12.52 5.34
N GLU A 59 2.83 12.61 4.02
CA GLU A 59 1.96 13.61 3.40
C GLU A 59 0.49 13.40 3.80
N ILE A 60 -0.22 14.52 4.06
CA ILE A 60 -1.65 14.52 4.32
C ILE A 60 -2.38 15.06 3.08
N LEU A 61 -3.18 14.20 2.46
CA LEU A 61 -4.03 14.52 1.32
C LEU A 61 -5.46 14.72 1.81
N SER A 62 -6.01 15.93 1.66
CA SER A 62 -7.37 16.24 2.10
C SER A 62 -8.37 16.13 0.94
N VAL A 63 -9.48 15.43 1.18
CA VAL A 63 -10.64 15.34 0.28
C VAL A 63 -11.89 15.73 1.05
N GLY A 64 -12.41 16.93 0.81
CA GLY A 64 -13.48 17.52 1.63
C GLY A 64 -13.06 17.67 3.09
N LYS A 65 -13.68 16.91 4.00
CA LYS A 65 -13.37 16.90 5.45
C LYS A 65 -12.55 15.67 5.87
N MET A 66 -12.13 14.85 4.93
CA MET A 66 -11.40 13.61 5.18
C MET A 66 -9.92 13.84 4.90
N ASP A 67 -9.09 13.50 5.88
CA ASP A 67 -7.63 13.50 5.72
C ASP A 67 -7.14 12.08 5.49
N ILE A 68 -6.30 11.94 4.45
CA ILE A 68 -5.66 10.69 4.06
C ILE A 68 -4.18 10.84 4.32
N LYS A 69 -3.65 10.08 5.28
CA LYS A 69 -2.22 10.03 5.54
C LYS A 69 -1.55 9.04 4.59
N ALA A 70 -0.62 9.50 3.77
CA ALA A 70 0.26 8.65 2.99
C ALA A 70 1.40 8.12 3.86
N ILE A 71 1.72 6.84 3.70
CA ILE A 71 2.81 6.16 4.40
C ILE A 71 3.63 5.44 3.34
N HIS A 72 4.85 5.92 3.06
CA HIS A 72 5.74 5.28 2.09
C HIS A 72 6.25 3.95 2.65
N THR A 73 5.97 2.87 1.94
CA THR A 73 6.25 1.50 2.36
C THR A 73 6.95 0.71 1.26
N PRO A 74 8.20 1.08 0.89
CA PRO A 74 8.92 0.42 -0.19
C PRO A 74 9.18 -1.05 0.13
N GLY A 75 9.23 -1.87 -0.92
CA GLY A 75 9.65 -3.26 -0.87
C GLY A 75 8.98 -4.12 -1.95
N HIS A 76 7.64 -4.10 -2.06
CA HIS A 76 6.97 -4.72 -3.20
C HIS A 76 7.29 -3.95 -4.50
N THR A 77 7.15 -2.62 -4.44
CA THR A 77 7.77 -1.69 -5.38
C THR A 77 8.54 -0.61 -4.63
N SER A 78 9.34 0.17 -5.34
CA SER A 78 10.13 1.25 -4.74
C SER A 78 9.28 2.43 -4.27
N GLY A 79 8.13 2.67 -4.89
CA GLY A 79 7.18 3.74 -4.58
C GLY A 79 5.90 3.28 -3.89
N SER A 80 5.83 2.01 -3.46
CA SER A 80 4.70 1.47 -2.69
C SER A 80 4.32 2.39 -1.53
N THR A 81 3.04 2.74 -1.46
CA THR A 81 2.48 3.70 -0.50
C THR A 81 1.18 3.16 0.06
N CYS A 82 1.09 3.10 1.40
CA CYS A 82 -0.16 2.81 2.10
C CYS A 82 -0.93 4.11 2.40
N PHE A 83 -2.26 4.03 2.42
CA PHE A 83 -3.13 5.17 2.73
C PHE A 83 -3.93 4.90 4.01
N PHE A 84 -3.73 5.75 5.02
CA PHE A 84 -4.38 5.62 6.33
C PHE A 84 -5.45 6.70 6.53
N ILE A 85 -6.67 6.27 6.84
CA ILE A 85 -7.86 7.13 6.93
C ILE A 85 -8.73 6.68 8.12
N ASN A 86 -8.94 7.55 9.11
CA ASN A 86 -9.74 7.35 10.34
C ASN A 86 -9.33 6.17 11.26
N ASN A 87 -9.36 4.94 10.76
CA ASN A 87 -8.86 3.71 11.40
C ASN A 87 -8.71 2.56 10.37
N ILE A 88 -8.69 2.91 9.09
CA ILE A 88 -8.62 2.00 7.94
C ILE A 88 -7.29 2.25 7.24
N LEU A 89 -6.59 1.18 6.90
CA LEU A 89 -5.33 1.23 6.16
C LEU A 89 -5.48 0.49 4.83
N PHE A 90 -5.33 1.19 3.71
CA PHE A 90 -5.19 0.55 2.41
C PHE A 90 -3.72 0.25 2.17
N THR A 91 -3.37 -1.04 2.04
CA THR A 91 -1.95 -1.47 2.03
C THR A 91 -1.40 -1.77 0.64
N GLY A 92 -2.27 -1.81 -0.39
CA GLY A 92 -1.88 -2.36 -1.69
C GLY A 92 -1.21 -3.72 -1.48
N ASP A 93 -0.05 -3.91 -2.08
CA ASP A 93 0.70 -5.16 -1.98
C ASP A 93 1.84 -5.07 -0.94
N THR A 94 1.72 -4.17 0.03
CA THR A 94 2.69 -4.08 1.13
C THR A 94 2.46 -5.16 2.19
N LEU A 95 1.21 -5.30 2.67
CA LEU A 95 0.87 -6.14 3.82
C LEU A 95 -0.46 -6.87 3.57
N PHE A 96 -0.43 -8.19 3.77
CA PHE A 96 -1.55 -9.11 3.70
C PHE A 96 -1.74 -9.83 5.05
N PRO A 97 -2.90 -10.48 5.28
CA PRO A 97 -2.99 -11.48 6.35
C PRO A 97 -1.92 -12.55 6.14
N GLY A 98 -1.11 -12.82 7.17
CA GLY A 98 -0.04 -13.80 7.09
C GLY A 98 1.29 -13.30 6.53
N GLY A 99 1.45 -12.06 6.04
CA GLY A 99 2.79 -11.58 5.64
C GLY A 99 2.86 -10.43 4.63
N PRO A 100 4.08 -10.12 4.16
CA PRO A 100 4.33 -9.09 3.15
C PRO A 100 3.84 -9.53 1.76
N GLY A 101 3.67 -8.58 0.86
CA GLY A 101 3.55 -8.92 -0.56
C GLY A 101 4.88 -9.37 -1.16
N LYS A 102 4.80 -9.91 -2.38
CA LYS A 102 5.93 -10.46 -3.12
C LYS A 102 7.07 -9.46 -3.30
N THR A 103 8.30 -9.87 -3.05
CA THR A 103 9.50 -9.04 -3.29
C THR A 103 10.41 -9.61 -4.38
N LYS A 104 11.17 -8.75 -5.09
CA LYS A 104 11.99 -9.16 -6.25
C LYS A 104 13.42 -9.49 -5.88
N SER A 105 13.92 -8.96 -4.77
CA SER A 105 15.27 -9.18 -4.26
C SER A 105 15.28 -9.27 -2.74
N ASN A 106 16.42 -9.66 -2.18
CA ASN A 106 16.62 -9.67 -0.74
C ASN A 106 16.58 -8.24 -0.14
N GLU A 107 17.10 -7.26 -0.87
CA GLU A 107 17.05 -5.85 -0.48
C GLU A 107 15.61 -5.35 -0.41
N ASP A 108 14.78 -5.77 -1.37
CA ASP A 108 13.35 -5.47 -1.41
C ASP A 108 12.61 -6.14 -0.24
N PHE A 109 12.97 -7.39 0.10
CA PHE A 109 12.44 -8.07 1.28
C PHE A 109 12.80 -7.36 2.59
N LYS A 110 14.07 -6.99 2.77
CA LYS A 110 14.51 -6.20 3.93
C LYS A 110 13.78 -4.85 3.98
N ALA A 111 13.56 -4.22 2.83
CA ALA A 111 12.81 -2.96 2.74
C ALA A 111 11.34 -3.15 3.15
N ILE A 112 10.66 -4.19 2.66
CA ILE A 112 9.24 -4.40 2.98
C ILE A 112 9.05 -4.75 4.45
N VAL A 113 9.91 -5.62 5.00
CA VAL A 113 9.88 -5.97 6.43
C VAL A 113 10.12 -4.74 7.29
N LYS A 114 11.11 -3.90 6.95
CA LYS A 114 11.36 -2.63 7.65
C LYS A 114 10.16 -1.70 7.56
N SER A 115 9.56 -1.54 6.37
CA SER A 115 8.36 -0.71 6.17
C SER A 115 7.22 -1.17 7.05
N ILE A 116 6.96 -2.48 7.12
CA ILE A 116 5.88 -3.02 7.92
C ILE A 116 6.18 -2.87 9.42
N SER A 117 7.35 -3.33 9.88
CA SER A 117 7.66 -3.38 11.32
C SER A 117 7.85 -2.00 11.95
N THR A 118 8.44 -1.06 11.22
CA THR A 118 8.75 0.28 11.76
C THR A 118 7.67 1.32 11.51
N LYS A 119 6.69 1.05 10.64
CA LYS A 119 5.59 1.99 10.35
C LYS A 119 4.23 1.38 10.63
N LEU A 120 3.88 0.29 9.94
CA LEU A 120 2.50 -0.25 9.98
C LEU A 120 2.20 -0.96 11.30
N LEU A 121 3.14 -1.75 11.81
CA LEU A 121 2.99 -2.42 13.11
C LEU A 121 3.12 -1.43 14.28
N LEU A 122 3.41 -0.14 14.07
CA LEU A 122 3.30 0.84 15.16
C LEU A 122 1.87 1.36 15.33
N LEU A 123 0.98 1.10 14.37
CA LEU A 123 -0.42 1.50 14.44
C LEU A 123 -1.18 0.75 15.55
N LYS A 124 -2.34 1.32 15.94
CA LYS A 124 -3.21 0.74 16.95
C LYS A 124 -3.66 -0.67 16.51
N PRO A 125 -3.72 -1.66 17.43
CA PRO A 125 -4.15 -3.02 17.09
C PRO A 125 -5.56 -3.10 16.46
N SER A 126 -6.42 -2.12 16.73
CA SER A 126 -7.78 -1.99 16.18
C SER A 126 -7.82 -1.54 14.71
N VAL A 127 -6.70 -1.11 14.12
CA VAL A 127 -6.66 -0.71 12.71
C VAL A 127 -6.93 -1.93 11.83
N VAL A 128 -7.91 -1.79 10.95
CA VAL A 128 -8.23 -2.77 9.91
C VAL A 128 -7.48 -2.37 8.65
N PHE A 129 -6.82 -3.34 8.01
CA PHE A 129 -6.16 -3.10 6.75
C PHE A 129 -6.81 -3.86 5.60
N TYR A 130 -6.81 -3.24 4.43
CA TYR A 130 -7.34 -3.76 3.17
C TYR A 130 -6.20 -3.86 2.16
N PRO A 131 -5.71 -5.09 1.89
CA PRO A 131 -4.71 -5.31 0.86
C PRO A 131 -5.27 -5.09 -0.54
N GLY A 132 -4.37 -5.07 -1.51
CA GLY A 132 -4.69 -5.07 -2.94
C GLY A 132 -5.49 -6.30 -3.37
N HIS A 133 -5.23 -7.44 -2.71
CA HIS A 133 -5.80 -8.74 -3.03
C HIS A 133 -6.20 -9.51 -1.78
N GLY A 134 -7.18 -10.40 -1.93
CA GLY A 134 -7.60 -11.28 -0.86
C GLY A 134 -8.35 -10.56 0.28
N PRO A 135 -8.43 -11.19 1.46
CA PRO A 135 -9.23 -10.68 2.57
C PRO A 135 -8.55 -9.54 3.33
N GLN A 136 -9.36 -8.73 4.00
CA GLN A 136 -8.88 -7.75 4.98
C GLN A 136 -8.20 -8.44 6.18
N GLY A 137 -7.38 -7.67 6.91
CA GLY A 137 -6.76 -8.11 8.17
C GLY A 137 -6.80 -7.04 9.25
N THR A 138 -6.14 -7.30 10.38
CA THR A 138 -5.97 -6.31 11.46
C THR A 138 -4.52 -6.20 11.87
N ILE A 139 -4.09 -5.00 12.29
CA ILE A 139 -2.73 -4.79 12.81
C ILE A 139 -2.47 -5.69 14.03
N LYS A 140 -3.49 -6.01 14.84
CA LYS A 140 -3.38 -7.00 15.92
C LYS A 140 -2.88 -8.35 15.42
N ASN A 141 -3.49 -8.91 14.38
CA ASN A 141 -3.11 -10.22 13.85
C ASN A 141 -1.77 -10.15 13.13
N ALA A 142 -1.53 -9.11 12.31
CA ALA A 142 -0.25 -8.94 11.62
C ALA A 142 0.94 -8.86 12.59
N LYS A 143 0.77 -8.22 13.77
CA LYS A 143 1.80 -8.23 14.84
C LYS A 143 2.10 -9.62 15.37
N LYS A 144 1.06 -10.42 15.57
CA LYS A 144 1.18 -11.81 16.04
C LYS A 144 1.95 -12.64 15.00
N ASP A 145 1.55 -12.53 13.74
CA ASP A 145 2.16 -13.27 12.63
C ASP A 145 3.63 -12.86 12.47
N TYR A 146 3.93 -11.55 12.49
CA TYR A 146 5.31 -11.04 12.42
C TYR A 146 6.20 -11.57 13.55
N SER A 147 5.66 -11.67 14.79
CA SER A 147 6.42 -12.18 15.93
C SER A 147 6.79 -13.66 15.79
N ILE A 148 5.94 -14.46 15.12
CA ILE A 148 6.24 -15.86 14.80
C ILE A 148 7.39 -15.91 13.78
N PHE A 149 7.29 -15.13 12.70
CA PHE A 149 8.33 -15.02 11.70
C PHE A 149 9.68 -14.60 12.28
N GLU A 150 9.71 -13.56 13.12
CA GLU A 150 10.93 -13.03 13.74
C GLU A 150 11.64 -14.07 14.62
N GLN A 151 10.90 -14.94 15.31
CA GLN A 151 11.47 -16.01 16.14
C GLN A 151 12.07 -17.15 15.31
N ASN A 152 11.51 -17.42 14.13
CA ASN A 152 11.87 -18.57 13.30
C ASN A 152 12.87 -18.23 12.17
N CYS A 153 13.02 -16.95 11.84
CA CYS A 153 13.86 -16.52 10.72
C CYS A 153 15.36 -16.60 11.07
N SER A 154 16.01 -17.66 10.61
CA SER A 154 17.44 -17.94 10.86
C SER A 154 18.40 -17.47 9.76
N SER A 155 17.90 -17.00 8.60
CA SER A 155 18.69 -16.46 7.48
C SER A 155 17.96 -15.33 6.75
N LEU A 156 18.68 -14.26 6.43
CA LEU A 156 18.18 -13.06 5.73
C LEU A 156 18.54 -13.06 4.24
N GLU A 157 18.66 -14.21 3.60
CA GLU A 157 18.75 -14.32 2.13
C GLU A 157 17.47 -14.94 1.57
N ILE A 158 16.34 -14.26 1.80
CA ILE A 158 15.02 -14.69 1.32
C ILE A 158 14.32 -13.54 0.59
N HIS A 159 13.55 -13.87 -0.44
CA HIS A 159 12.69 -12.96 -1.18
C HIS A 159 11.65 -13.76 -1.97
N GLY A 160 10.72 -13.08 -2.63
CA GLY A 160 9.63 -13.70 -3.37
C GLY A 160 8.36 -13.75 -2.54
N ASP A 161 7.62 -14.85 -2.66
CA ASP A 161 6.36 -15.08 -1.94
C ASP A 161 6.68 -15.69 -0.57
N ILE A 162 6.70 -14.86 0.48
CA ILE A 162 7.06 -15.25 1.85
C ILE A 162 5.86 -15.07 2.77
N GLU A 163 5.49 -16.15 3.46
CA GLU A 163 4.50 -16.11 4.54
C GLU A 163 5.21 -16.09 5.90
N TRP A 164 4.62 -15.39 6.87
CA TRP A 164 5.13 -15.30 8.24
C TRP A 164 4.65 -16.43 9.14
N ILE A 165 3.65 -17.18 8.68
CA ILE A 165 3.01 -18.27 9.42
C ILE A 165 3.45 -19.67 8.95
N SER A 166 4.35 -19.74 7.96
CA SER A 166 4.88 -20.99 7.40
C SER A 166 6.13 -21.49 8.10
#